data_AF-A0A9X4EYH9-F1
#
_entry.id   AF-A0A9X4EYH9-F1
#
_cell.length_a   1.000
_cell.length_b   1.000
_cell.length_c   1.000
_cell.angle_alpha   90.00
_cell.angle_beta   90.00
_cell.angle_gamma   90.00
#
_symmetry.space_group_name_H-M   'P 1'
#
loop_
_entity.id
_entity.type
_entity.pdbx_description
1 polymer ?
#
loop_
_entity_poly.entity_id
_entity_poly.type
_entity_poly.pdbx_seq_one_letter_code
_entity_poly.pdbx_strand_id
1 'polypeptide(L)'
;MASNQSLSTGYISEVFSSLIDNADDAVAEFIKAHTGIVGEDGEFQETEDGTLILSSSDMLGLQQLMAEQSISAQTATSTLKSVKDSISASARNI
;
A
#
# COMPACT_ATOMS: atom_id res chain seq x y z
N MET A 1 2.68 -23.27 21.28
CA MET A 1 2.17 -22.24 22.21
C MET A 1 1.39 -21.24 21.38
N ALA A 2 0.06 -21.23 21.48
CA ALA A 2 -0.75 -20.20 20.84
C ALA A 2 -0.50 -18.90 21.60
N SER A 3 0.31 -18.01 21.01
CA SER A 3 0.54 -16.67 21.53
C SER A 3 -0.81 -16.01 21.67
N ASN A 4 -1.20 -15.72 22.91
CA ASN A 4 -2.37 -14.94 23.26
C ASN A 4 -2.11 -13.51 22.78
N GLN A 5 -2.19 -13.30 21.46
CA GLN A 5 -2.19 -11.99 20.85
C GLN A 5 -3.53 -11.38 21.24
N SER A 6 -3.57 -10.84 22.45
CA SER A 6 -4.58 -9.87 22.86
C SER A 6 -4.81 -8.97 21.66
N LEU A 7 -6.06 -8.83 21.22
CA LEU A 7 -6.50 -7.89 20.18
C LEU A 7 -6.22 -6.45 20.64
N SER A 8 -4.94 -6.14 20.74
CA SER A 8 -4.40 -4.85 21.06
C SER A 8 -4.47 -4.03 19.79
N THR A 9 -4.80 -2.76 19.94
CA THR A 9 -4.74 -1.79 18.84
C THR A 9 -3.35 -1.78 18.18
N GLY A 10 -2.30 -2.18 18.89
CA GLY A 10 -0.95 -2.34 18.35
C GLY A 10 -0.82 -3.45 17.31
N TYR A 11 -1.29 -4.67 17.63
CA TYR A 11 -1.24 -5.80 16.68
C TYR A 11 -2.07 -5.53 15.42
N ILE A 12 -3.25 -4.92 15.62
CA ILE A 12 -4.13 -4.58 14.50
C ILE A 12 -3.50 -3.47 13.64
N SER A 13 -2.85 -2.49 14.26
CA SER A 13 -2.08 -1.47 13.53
C SER A 13 -0.96 -2.09 12.70
N GLU A 14 -0.22 -3.05 13.24
CA GLU A 14 0.90 -3.71 12.55
C GLU A 14 0.43 -4.52 11.33
N VAL A 15 -0.66 -5.29 11.47
CA VAL A 15 -1.25 -6.04 10.35
C VAL A 15 -1.72 -5.10 9.25
N PHE A 16 -2.40 -4.00 9.61
CA PHE A 16 -2.86 -3.03 8.62
C PHE A 16 -1.72 -2.22 7.99
N SER A 17 -0.67 -1.90 8.74
CA SER A 17 0.55 -1.30 8.19
C SER A 17 1.17 -2.23 7.16
N SER A 18 1.34 -3.52 7.47
CA SER A 18 1.87 -4.48 6.50
C SER A 18 1.02 -4.59 5.23
N LEU A 19 -0.31 -4.50 5.33
CA LEU A 19 -1.19 -4.49 4.15
C LEU A 19 -1.03 -3.21 3.31
N ILE A 20 -0.84 -2.06 3.94
CA ILE A 20 -0.56 -0.80 3.25
C ILE A 20 0.81 -0.87 2.59
N ASP A 21 1.83 -1.36 3.30
CA ASP A 21 3.19 -1.52 2.80
C ASP A 21 3.22 -2.39 1.53
N ASN A 22 2.44 -3.48 1.49
CA ASN A 22 2.31 -4.29 0.26
C ASN A 22 1.72 -3.51 -0.92
N ALA A 23 0.74 -2.64 -0.68
CA ALA A 23 0.14 -1.83 -1.73
C ALA A 23 1.09 -0.70 -2.19
N ASP A 24 1.83 -0.11 -1.25
CA ASP A 24 2.87 0.88 -1.51
C ASP A 24 4.01 0.26 -2.33
N ASP A 25 4.46 -0.94 -1.95
CA ASP A 25 5.49 -1.70 -2.66
C ASP A 25 5.07 -2.01 -4.10
N ALA A 26 3.81 -2.40 -4.32
CA ALA A 26 3.31 -2.67 -5.67
C ALA A 26 3.34 -1.41 -6.57
N VAL A 27 2.99 -0.24 -6.02
CA VAL A 27 3.11 1.05 -6.73
C VAL A 27 4.59 1.39 -6.98
N ALA A 28 5.45 1.19 -5.98
CA ALA A 28 6.87 1.49 -6.09
C ALA A 28 7.58 0.59 -7.11
N GLU A 29 7.29 -0.70 -7.11
CA GLU A 29 7.81 -1.68 -8.08
C GLU A 29 7.33 -1.34 -9.49
N PHE A 30 6.06 -0.95 -9.65
CA PHE A 30 5.53 -0.52 -10.94
C PHE A 30 6.26 0.73 -11.47
N ILE A 31 6.46 1.75 -10.62
CA ILE A 31 7.17 2.97 -11.01
C ILE A 31 8.61 2.65 -11.39
N LYS A 32 9.31 1.82 -10.61
CA LYS A 32 10.69 1.41 -10.90
C LYS A 32 10.80 0.70 -12.24
N ALA A 33 9.93 -0.29 -12.49
CA ALA A 33 9.91 -1.05 -13.74
C ALA A 33 9.66 -0.19 -14.99
N HIS A 34 9.06 0.99 -14.83
CA HIS A 34 8.78 1.94 -15.92
C HIS A 34 9.63 3.21 -15.86
N THR A 35 10.61 3.29 -14.95
CA THR A 35 11.56 4.40 -14.86
C THR A 35 12.84 4.02 -15.58
N GLY A 36 13.17 4.77 -16.63
CA GLY A 36 14.28 4.40 -17.47
C GLY A 36 14.60 5.41 -18.57
N ILE A 37 15.41 4.98 -19.51
CA ILE A 37 15.84 5.77 -20.67
C ILE A 37 15.59 4.94 -21.92
N VAL A 38 15.11 5.58 -23.00
CA VAL A 38 15.03 4.95 -24.31
C VAL A 38 16.37 5.16 -25.03
N GLY A 39 17.09 4.08 -25.30
CA GLY A 39 18.37 4.14 -26.02
C GLY A 39 18.22 4.52 -27.49
N GLU A 40 19.34 4.78 -28.19
CA GLU A 40 19.33 5.08 -29.65
C GLU A 40 18.64 3.99 -30.49
N ASP A 41 18.63 2.75 -29.99
CA ASP A 41 18.00 1.59 -30.64
C ASP A 41 16.48 1.51 -30.41
N GLY A 42 15.90 2.45 -29.64
CA GLY A 42 14.46 2.48 -29.32
C GLY A 42 14.02 1.55 -28.19
N GLU A 43 14.93 0.77 -27.62
CA GLU A 43 14.68 -0.13 -26.50
C GLU A 43 14.66 0.62 -25.16
N PHE A 44 13.71 0.25 -24.29
CA PHE A 44 13.62 0.76 -22.92
C PHE A 44 14.64 0.07 -22.03
N GLN A 45 15.42 0.86 -21.28
CA GLN A 45 16.34 0.35 -20.27
C GLN A 45 15.98 0.94 -18.91
N GLU A 46 15.68 0.08 -17.95
CA GLU A 46 15.42 0.47 -16.56
C GLU A 46 16.65 1.17 -15.96
N THR A 47 16.45 2.33 -15.35
CA THR A 47 17.52 3.12 -14.72
C THR A 47 16.90 3.96 -13.61
N GLU A 48 17.51 3.96 -12.42
CA GLU A 48 17.00 4.65 -11.23
C GLU A 48 16.90 6.18 -11.40
N ASP A 49 17.81 6.77 -12.19
CA ASP A 49 17.81 8.21 -12.54
C ASP A 49 17.06 8.50 -13.86
N GLY A 50 16.31 7.52 -14.38
CA GLY A 50 15.56 7.62 -15.62
C GLY A 50 14.33 8.52 -15.52
N THR A 51 13.63 8.66 -16.64
CA THR A 51 12.28 9.27 -16.65
C THR A 51 11.23 8.18 -16.57
N LEU A 52 10.13 8.45 -15.88
CA LEU A 52 8.96 7.58 -15.89
C LEU A 52 8.33 7.56 -17.29
N ILE A 53 8.47 6.46 -17.99
CA ILE A 53 7.96 6.25 -19.35
C ILE A 53 6.79 5.27 -19.26
N LEU A 54 5.58 5.79 -19.47
CA LEU A 54 4.35 5.00 -19.40
C LEU A 54 3.64 5.02 -20.75
N SER A 55 3.26 3.84 -21.24
CA SER A 55 2.26 3.75 -22.29
C SER A 55 0.86 4.08 -21.74
N SER A 56 -0.13 4.25 -22.60
CA SER A 56 -1.50 4.50 -22.17
C SER A 56 -2.09 3.36 -21.33
N SER A 57 -1.69 2.10 -21.59
CA SER A 57 -2.07 0.95 -20.76
C SER A 57 -1.37 0.96 -19.40
N ASP A 58 -0.10 1.37 -19.36
CA ASP A 58 0.68 1.42 -18.11
C ASP A 58 0.16 2.54 -17.21
N MET A 59 -0.27 3.67 -17.80
CA MET A 59 -0.91 4.74 -17.06
C MET A 59 -2.23 4.29 -16.41
N LEU A 60 -3.02 3.48 -17.10
CA LEU A 60 -4.25 2.91 -16.53
C LEU A 60 -3.92 1.93 -15.40
N GLY A 61 -2.89 1.10 -15.57
CA GLY A 61 -2.38 0.20 -14.53
C GLY A 61 -1.92 0.95 -13.28
N LEU A 62 -1.12 2.02 -13.45
CA LEU A 62 -0.68 2.86 -12.35
C LEU A 62 -1.85 3.54 -11.65
N GLN A 63 -2.83 4.06 -12.39
CA GLN A 63 -4.03 4.67 -11.81
C GLN A 63 -4.83 3.67 -10.96
N GLN A 64 -4.94 2.43 -11.43
CA GLN A 64 -5.58 1.35 -10.68
C GLN A 64 -4.81 1.04 -9.39
N LEU A 65 -3.49 0.87 -9.47
CA LEU A 65 -2.63 0.59 -8.31
C LEU A 65 -2.71 1.72 -7.26
N MET A 66 -2.66 2.99 -7.69
CA MET A 66 -2.80 4.12 -6.78
C MET A 66 -4.20 4.21 -6.16
N ALA A 67 -5.24 3.84 -6.91
CA ALA A 67 -6.59 3.77 -6.38
C ALA A 67 -6.70 2.66 -5.32
N GLU A 68 -6.12 1.49 -5.56
CA GLU A 68 -6.08 0.36 -4.62
C GLU A 68 -5.29 0.69 -3.35
N GLN A 69 -4.15 1.34 -3.48
CA GLN A 69 -3.35 1.86 -2.36
C GLN A 69 -4.18 2.82 -1.49
N SER A 70 -4.85 3.79 -2.13
CA SER A 70 -5.71 4.76 -1.44
C SER A 70 -6.89 4.09 -0.72
N ILE A 71 -7.53 3.11 -1.35
CA ILE A 71 -8.61 2.32 -0.75
C ILE A 71 -8.08 1.50 0.44
N SER A 72 -6.90 0.90 0.32
CA SER A 72 -6.28 0.09 1.38
C SER A 72 -5.96 0.93 2.60
N ALA A 73 -5.34 2.10 2.43
CA ALA A 73 -5.05 3.03 3.52
C ALA A 73 -6.32 3.56 4.20
N GLN A 74 -7.35 3.90 3.42
CA GLN A 74 -8.65 4.35 3.96
C GLN A 74 -9.36 3.24 4.73
N THR A 75 -9.40 2.04 4.17
CA THR A 75 -9.99 0.85 4.81
C THR A 75 -9.29 0.52 6.12
N ALA A 76 -7.96 0.49 6.10
CA ALA A 76 -7.14 0.28 7.29
C ALA A 76 -7.43 1.31 8.39
N THR A 77 -7.42 2.60 8.04
CA THR A 77 -7.69 3.69 8.98
C THR A 77 -9.09 3.59 9.60
N SER A 78 -10.11 3.38 8.76
CA SER A 78 -11.49 3.25 9.21
C SER A 78 -11.70 2.03 10.12
N THR A 79 -11.05 0.90 9.81
CA THR A 79 -11.13 -0.33 10.61
C THR A 79 -10.42 -0.16 11.94
N LEU A 80 -9.20 0.38 11.95
CA LEU A 80 -8.45 0.67 13.17
C LEU A 80 -9.25 1.58 14.10
N LYS A 81 -9.86 2.64 13.53
CA LYS A 81 -10.73 3.54 14.27
C LYS A 81 -11.93 2.80 14.85
N SER A 82 -12.63 1.99 14.05
CA SER A 82 -13.78 1.20 14.51
C SER A 82 -13.42 0.27 15.66
N VAL A 83 -12.30 -0.44 15.57
CA VAL A 83 -11.83 -1.33 16.64
C VAL A 83 -11.45 -0.54 17.89
N LYS A 84 -10.73 0.58 17.74
CA LYS A 84 -10.39 1.46 18.86
C LYS A 84 -11.64 1.99 19.57
N ASP A 85 -12.63 2.43 18.81
CA ASP A 85 -13.89 2.94 19.33
C ASP A 85 -14.67 1.81 20.04
N SER A 86 -14.67 0.59 19.49
CA SER A 86 -15.27 -0.60 20.12
C SER A 86 -14.61 -0.97 21.44
N ILE A 87 -13.27 -1.01 21.51
CA ILE A 87 -12.52 -1.28 22.75
C ILE A 87 -12.81 -0.18 23.79
N SER A 88 -12.80 1.08 23.37
CA SER A 88 -13.08 2.22 24.27
C SER A 88 -14.51 2.16 24.83
N ALA A 89 -15.47 1.76 24.00
CA ALA A 89 -16.85 1.57 24.42
C ALA A 89 -17.00 0.40 25.40
N SER A 90 -16.36 -0.75 25.12
CA SER A 90 -16.33 -1.89 26.05
C SER A 90 -15.69 -1.51 27.37
N ALA A 91 -14.57 -0.79 27.36
CA ALA A 91 -13.88 -0.33 28.58
C ALA A 91 -14.70 0.65 29.42
N ARG A 92 -15.62 1.42 28.81
CA ARG A 92 -16.56 2.29 29.54
C ARG A 92 -17.75 1.54 30.15
N ASN A 93 -18.04 0.33 29.68
CA ASN A 93 -19.24 -0.44 30.04
C ASN A 93 -18.96 -1.53 31.10
N ILE A 94 -17.80 -1.47 31.75
CA ILE A 94 -17.36 -2.35 32.84
C ILE A 94 -17.09 -1.54 34.10
#